data_AF-A0A0D2K6F6-F1
#
_entry.id   AF-A0A0D2K6F6-F1
#
_cell.length_a   1.000
_cell.length_b   1.000
_cell.length_c   1.000
_cell.angle_alpha   90.00
_cell.angle_beta   90.00
_cell.angle_gamma   90.00
#
_symmetry.space_group_name_H-M   'P 1'
#
loop_
_entity.id
_entity.type
_entity.pdbx_description
1 polymer ?
#
loop_
_entity_poly.entity_id
_entity_poly.type
_entity_poly.pdbx_seq_one_letter_code
_entity_poly.pdbx_strand_id
1 'polypeptide(L)'
;MPAACCKGPGYATPLEAKENGPREVVARLPTAVGDELHHTGWNACSSCHGDPSKERRFLIVPAFGSGRIYVIDVKDPTQPRWTAQQQGAGEGRGRG
;
A
#
# COMPACT_ATOMS: atom_id res chain seq x y z
N MET A 1 33.72 -17.68 4.57
CA MET A 1 32.43 -18.42 4.48
C MET A 1 31.34 -17.38 4.25
N PRO A 2 30.73 -17.25 3.06
CA PRO A 2 29.63 -16.29 2.91
C PRO A 2 28.43 -16.83 3.67
N ALA A 3 27.87 -15.99 4.55
CA ALA A 3 26.67 -16.30 5.32
C ALA A 3 25.53 -16.66 4.35
N ALA A 4 24.99 -17.86 4.49
CA ALA A 4 23.74 -18.25 3.84
C ALA A 4 22.61 -17.37 4.43
N CYS A 5 22.42 -16.20 3.82
CA CYS A 5 21.38 -15.27 4.22
C CYS A 5 20.03 -15.86 3.76
N CYS A 6 19.22 -16.24 4.74
CA CYS A 6 17.77 -16.36 4.71
C CYS A 6 17.16 -17.06 3.47
N LYS A 7 16.70 -18.30 3.64
CA LYS A 7 15.79 -18.95 2.69
C LYS A 7 14.50 -18.12 2.60
N GLY A 8 14.41 -17.27 1.58
CA GLY A 8 13.17 -16.61 1.18
C GLY A 8 12.12 -17.62 0.72
N PRO A 9 10.86 -17.19 0.51
CA PRO A 9 9.68 -18.06 0.45
C PRO A 9 9.51 -18.88 -0.84
N GLY A 10 10.61 -19.29 -1.50
CA GLY A 10 10.55 -20.27 -2.61
C GLY A 10 11.26 -19.88 -3.91
N TYR A 11 11.99 -18.76 -3.96
CA TYR A 11 12.77 -18.34 -5.13
C TYR A 11 14.19 -17.91 -4.71
N ALA A 12 15.19 -18.16 -5.55
CA ALA A 12 16.60 -17.85 -5.25
C ALA A 12 16.91 -16.36 -5.38
N THR A 13 16.15 -15.61 -6.19
CA THR A 13 16.30 -14.16 -6.35
C THR A 13 14.96 -13.43 -6.50
N PRO A 14 14.89 -12.11 -6.20
CA PRO A 14 13.70 -11.29 -6.48
C PRO A 14 13.34 -11.25 -7.98
N LEU A 15 14.33 -11.33 -8.87
CA LEU A 15 14.10 -11.36 -10.32
C LEU A 15 13.38 -12.65 -10.71
N GLU A 16 13.85 -13.80 -10.21
CA GLU A 16 13.22 -15.10 -10.45
C GLU A 16 11.78 -15.12 -9.93
N ALA A 17 11.53 -14.58 -8.72
CA ALA A 17 10.18 -14.46 -8.19
C ALA A 17 9.28 -13.58 -9.08
N LYS A 18 9.81 -12.49 -9.63
CA LYS A 18 9.08 -11.60 -10.55
C LYS A 18 8.77 -12.25 -11.90
N GLU A 19 9.69 -13.09 -12.41
CA GLU A 19 9.58 -13.72 -13.73
C GLU A 19 8.72 -14.97 -13.70
N ASN A 20 8.90 -15.82 -12.68
CA ASN A 20 8.31 -17.16 -12.61
C ASN A 20 7.20 -17.29 -11.55
N GLY A 21 6.98 -16.26 -10.73
CA GLY A 21 5.93 -16.26 -9.72
C GLY A 21 4.53 -16.23 -10.33
N PRO A 22 3.55 -16.95 -9.74
CA PRO A 22 2.16 -16.85 -10.18
C PRO A 22 1.65 -15.42 -10.04
N ARG A 23 0.93 -14.93 -11.06
CA ARG A 23 0.31 -13.60 -11.05
C ARG A 23 -1.18 -13.76 -10.78
N GLU A 24 -1.59 -13.35 -9.59
CA GLU A 24 -2.99 -13.40 -9.19
C GLU A 24 -3.43 -12.10 -8.51
N VAL A 25 -4.72 -11.79 -8.64
CA VAL A 25 -5.32 -10.68 -7.91
C VAL A 25 -5.84 -11.23 -6.59
N VAL A 26 -5.12 -10.96 -5.50
CA VAL A 26 -5.45 -11.46 -4.16
C VAL A 26 -6.66 -10.74 -3.57
N ALA A 27 -6.81 -9.45 -3.83
CA ALA A 27 -7.94 -8.65 -3.38
C ALA A 27 -8.20 -7.46 -4.31
N ARG A 28 -9.43 -6.93 -4.28
CA ARG A 28 -9.80 -5.66 -4.92
C ARG A 28 -10.51 -4.78 -3.89
N LEU A 29 -10.06 -3.54 -3.76
CA LEU A 29 -10.67 -2.54 -2.91
C LEU A 29 -11.27 -1.44 -3.78
N PRO A 30 -12.61 -1.25 -3.78
CA PRO A 30 -13.24 -0.25 -4.63
C PRO A 30 -12.98 1.16 -4.09
N THR A 31 -12.73 2.10 -5.00
CA THR A 31 -12.61 3.54 -4.71
C THR A 31 -13.75 4.31 -5.38
N ALA A 32 -13.91 5.58 -5.01
CA ALA A 32 -14.89 6.44 -5.65
C ALA A 32 -14.57 6.65 -7.13
N VAL A 33 -15.61 6.72 -7.96
CA VAL A 33 -15.48 6.96 -9.41
C VAL A 33 -14.83 8.32 -9.65
N GLY A 34 -13.88 8.36 -10.58
CA GLY A 34 -13.12 9.56 -10.94
C GLY A 34 -11.91 9.85 -10.05
N ASP A 35 -11.60 9.00 -9.08
CA ASP A 35 -10.33 9.10 -8.34
C ASP A 35 -9.15 8.64 -9.19
N GLU A 36 -8.17 9.53 -9.32
CA GLU A 36 -6.90 9.22 -9.97
C GLU A 36 -5.89 8.77 -8.91
N LEU A 37 -5.57 7.48 -8.90
CA LEU A 37 -4.57 6.89 -8.00
C LEU A 37 -3.27 6.66 -8.78
N HIS A 38 -2.15 7.18 -8.26
CA HIS A 38 -0.87 7.04 -8.97
C HIS A 38 0.31 6.78 -8.02
N HIS A 39 0.49 7.62 -7.01
CA HIS A 39 1.52 7.44 -5.98
C HIS A 39 0.92 6.92 -4.68
N THR A 40 1.63 5.99 -4.03
CA THR A 40 1.24 5.42 -2.73
C THR A 40 2.47 5.19 -1.87
N GLY A 41 2.29 5.16 -0.55
CA GLY A 41 3.39 5.00 0.40
C GLY A 41 2.95 4.32 1.68
N TRP A 42 3.93 3.91 2.48
CA TRP A 42 3.71 3.26 3.77
C TRP A 42 3.67 4.29 4.91
N ASN A 43 2.85 4.02 5.94
CA ASN A 43 2.84 4.82 7.17
C ASN A 43 4.16 4.78 7.95
N ALA A 44 4.95 3.70 7.79
CA ALA A 44 6.25 3.53 8.40
C ALA A 44 7.23 2.91 7.39
N CYS A 45 8.47 3.39 7.38
CA CYS A 45 9.52 2.95 6.47
C CYS A 45 10.67 2.30 7.25
N SER A 46 11.68 1.79 6.54
CA SER A 46 12.86 1.18 7.16
C SER A 46 13.68 2.16 8.04
N SER A 47 13.46 3.47 7.93
CA SER A 47 14.07 4.45 8.83
C SER A 47 13.56 4.34 10.27
N CYS A 48 12.39 3.74 10.50
CA CYS A 48 11.84 3.46 11.83
C CYS A 48 12.41 2.17 12.45
N HIS A 49 13.58 1.72 12.00
CA HIS A 49 14.18 0.48 12.46
C HIS A 49 14.44 0.51 13.98
N GLY A 50 14.06 -0.57 14.67
CA GLY A 50 14.28 -0.72 16.12
C GLY A 50 13.26 -0.01 17.01
N ASP A 51 12.30 0.73 16.46
CA ASP A 51 11.18 1.29 17.23
C ASP A 51 9.99 0.31 17.24
N PRO A 52 9.72 -0.38 18.36
CA PRO A 52 8.64 -1.36 18.44
C PRO A 52 7.24 -0.72 18.40
N SER A 53 7.14 0.61 18.55
CA SER A 53 5.87 1.34 18.44
C SER A 53 5.46 1.63 17.00
N LYS A 54 6.33 1.34 16.01
CA LYS A 54 6.08 1.59 14.59
C LYS A 54 5.96 0.28 13.83
N GLU A 55 4.90 0.18 13.04
CA GLU A 55 4.69 -0.96 12.14
C GLU A 55 4.36 -0.47 10.73
N ARG A 56 4.93 -1.14 9.72
CA ARG A 56 4.56 -0.99 8.32
C ARG A 56 3.26 -1.78 8.09
N ARG A 57 2.12 -1.14 8.38
CA ARG A 57 0.80 -1.78 8.35
C ARG A 57 -0.21 -1.05 7.48
N PHE A 58 -0.08 0.27 7.33
CA PHE A 58 -1.04 1.06 6.58
C PHE A 58 -0.43 1.55 5.28
N LEU A 59 -1.13 1.26 4.17
CA LEU A 59 -0.84 1.89 2.89
C LEU A 59 -1.64 3.19 2.80
N ILE A 60 -0.94 4.29 2.55
CA ILE A 60 -1.50 5.62 2.36
C ILE A 60 -1.64 5.86 0.87
N VAL A 61 -2.87 6.06 0.41
CA VAL A 61 -3.24 6.15 -1.00
C VAL A 61 -4.01 7.46 -1.24
N PRO A 62 -3.29 8.55 -1.58
CA PRO A 62 -3.93 9.79 -2.02
C PRO A 62 -4.59 9.62 -3.39
N ALA A 63 -5.77 10.20 -3.55
CA ALA A 63 -6.44 10.37 -4.84
C ALA A 63 -6.21 11.79 -5.37
N PHE A 64 -5.53 11.88 -6.51
CA PHE A 64 -5.32 13.15 -7.20
C PHE A 64 -6.65 13.67 -7.76
N GLY A 65 -6.82 14.99 -7.75
CA GLY A 65 -8.03 15.69 -8.20
C GLY A 65 -9.17 15.75 -7.18
N SER A 66 -9.43 14.69 -6.41
CA SER A 66 -10.51 14.69 -5.40
C SER A 66 -10.06 15.07 -3.99
N GLY A 67 -8.75 14.99 -3.70
CA GLY A 67 -8.20 15.25 -2.37
C GLY A 67 -8.52 14.17 -1.34
N ARG A 68 -9.21 13.09 -1.72
CA ARG A 68 -9.47 11.95 -0.83
C ARG A 68 -8.16 11.26 -0.47
N ILE A 69 -8.02 10.87 0.79
CA ILE A 69 -6.92 10.02 1.25
C ILE A 69 -7.52 8.72 1.76
N TYR A 70 -7.14 7.64 1.12
CA TYR A 70 -7.49 6.31 1.59
C TYR A 70 -6.37 5.73 2.44
N VAL A 71 -6.75 5.14 3.58
CA VAL A 71 -5.83 4.45 4.49
C VAL A 71 -6.22 2.97 4.53
N ILE A 72 -5.36 2.11 4.00
CA ILE A 72 -5.60 0.67 3.86
C ILE A 72 -4.84 -0.08 4.95
N ASP A 73 -5.55 -0.80 5.83
CA ASP A 73 -4.95 -1.77 6.74
C ASP A 73 -4.57 -3.03 5.96
N VAL A 74 -3.29 -3.38 5.99
CA VAL A 74 -2.76 -4.61 5.39
C VAL A 74 -2.11 -5.52 6.43
N LYS A 75 -2.57 -5.48 7.69
CA LYS A 75 -2.12 -6.43 8.72
C LYS A 75 -2.25 -7.89 8.27
N ASP A 76 -3.34 -8.21 7.57
CA ASP A 76 -3.44 -9.40 6.73
C ASP A 76 -3.25 -8.97 5.26
N PRO A 77 -2.12 -9.33 4.62
CA PRO A 77 -1.83 -8.90 3.25
C PRO A 77 -2.74 -9.55 2.21
N THR A 78 -3.44 -10.64 2.56
CA THR A 78 -4.39 -11.32 1.67
C THR A 78 -5.82 -10.82 1.84
N GLN A 79 -6.10 -10.10 2.93
CA GLN A 79 -7.41 -9.51 3.23
C GLN A 79 -7.29 -8.05 3.66
N PRO A 80 -6.87 -7.15 2.75
CA PRO A 80 -6.71 -5.74 3.06
C PRO A 80 -8.08 -5.08 3.34
N ARG A 81 -8.11 -4.08 4.22
CA ARG A 81 -9.35 -3.40 4.64
C ARG A 81 -9.20 -1.89 4.63
N TRP A 82 -10.26 -1.17 4.27
CA TRP A 82 -10.32 0.27 4.51
C TRP A 82 -10.40 0.52 6.02
N THR A 83 -9.49 1.33 6.57
CA THR A 83 -9.60 1.78 7.97
C THR A 83 -10.56 2.95 8.10
N ALA A 84 -10.47 3.89 7.17
CA ALA A 84 -11.35 5.04 7.00
C ALA A 84 -11.12 5.67 5.60
N GLN A 85 -12.16 6.29 5.05
CA GLN A 85 -12.04 7.21 3.91
C GLN A 85 -12.13 8.63 4.46
N GLN A 86 -11.01 9.36 4.53
CA GLN A 86 -11.09 10.80 4.80
C GLN A 86 -11.47 11.50 3.49
N GLN A 87 -12.65 12.14 3.50
CA GLN A 87 -13.05 13.02 2.41
C GLN A 87 -12.09 14.22 2.41
N GLY A 88 -11.36 14.42 1.30
CA GLY A 88 -10.67 15.68 1.08
C GLY A 88 -11.67 16.82 1.16
N ALA A 89 -11.29 17.92 1.79
CA ALA A 89 -12.09 19.13 1.80
C ALA A 89 -12.42 19.48 0.34
N GLY A 90 -13.69 19.33 -0.05
CA GLY A 90 -14.12 19.66 -1.40
C GLY A 90 -13.80 21.12 -1.67
N GLU A 91 -12.97 21.37 -2.67
CA GLU A 91 -12.82 22.71 -3.21
C GLU A 91 -14.17 23.09 -3.83
N GLY A 92 -14.91 23.93 -3.11
CA GLY A 92 -16.18 24.49 -3.55
C GLY A 92 -15.96 25.30 -4.83
N ARG A 93 -16.09 24.66 -5.99
CA ARG A 93 -16.30 25.36 -7.25
C ARG A 93 -17.72 25.91 -7.28
N GLY A 94 -17.94 26.99 -6.55
CA GLY A 94 -18.94 27.97 -6.93
C GLY A 94 -18.50 28.63 -8.23
N ARG A 95 -19.06 28.19 -9.36
CA ARG A 95 -19.09 29.00 -10.59
C ARG A 95 -20.43 29.70 -10.58
N GLY A 96 -20.41 30.98 -10.21
CA GLY A 96 -21.40 31.96 -10.68
C GLY A 96 -21.11 32.36 -12.11
#